data_AF-X1GW52-F1
#
_entry.id   AF-X1GW52-F1
#
_cell.length_a   1.000
_cell.length_b   1.000
_cell.length_c   1.000
_cell.angle_alpha   90.00
_cell.angle_beta   90.00
_cell.angle_gamma   90.00
#
_symmetry.space_group_name_H-M   'P 1'
#
loop_
_entity.id
_entity.type
_entity.pdbx_description
1 polymer ?
#
loop_
_entity_poly.entity_id
_entity_poly.type
_entity_poly.pdbx_seq_one_letter_code
_entity_poly.pdbx_strand_id
1 'polypeptide(L)'
;ETIPEENEDEINETKEMFHSIHKKSIRNLILNEKKRSDGRDLNEIRPLSIEVGILPRTHGSALFTRGETQCLATVTLGTFEDVQRLDGLGEKSEKRFMLHYNFPPFSVGEVAFLRGAGRREIGHGALAEKSILPSIPDEEDFPYTIRIVSDILESNGSSSMATVCGGVLSLMDAGVPLPTITAGIAIGLVKEDNRYAVLTDIEGLEDHFGDMDLKVAGTEKGVTAIQMDLKVPSIPVEILKEGLLRARDARLEVLSK
;
A
#
# COMPACT_ATOMS: atom_id res chain seq x y z
N GLU A 1 36.31 7.55 23.30
CA GLU A 1 36.89 6.28 22.79
C GLU A 1 36.28 6.02 21.43
N THR A 2 37.11 5.95 20.41
CA THR A 2 36.72 5.55 19.04
C THR A 2 36.53 4.04 19.04
N ILE A 3 35.36 3.58 18.57
CA ILE A 3 35.03 2.15 18.43
C ILE A 3 36.15 1.48 17.61
N PRO A 4 36.84 0.45 18.14
CA PRO A 4 37.91 -0.23 17.41
C PRO A 4 37.37 -0.86 16.12
N GLU A 5 38.19 -0.84 15.06
CA GLU A 5 37.76 -1.12 13.68
C GLU A 5 37.50 -2.61 13.37
N GLU A 6 37.65 -3.54 14.32
CA GLU A 6 37.54 -4.99 14.05
C GLU A 6 36.96 -5.80 15.21
N ASN A 7 35.71 -5.53 15.62
CA ASN A 7 34.92 -6.53 16.34
C ASN A 7 33.52 -6.66 15.74
N GLU A 8 33.46 -7.27 14.53
CA GLU A 8 32.21 -7.50 13.81
C GLU A 8 31.16 -8.22 14.67
N ASP A 9 31.59 -9.14 15.54
CA ASP A 9 30.72 -9.88 16.44
C ASP A 9 30.07 -8.96 17.49
N GLU A 10 30.84 -8.13 18.18
CA GLU A 10 30.28 -7.15 19.14
C GLU A 10 29.37 -6.11 18.46
N ILE A 11 29.69 -5.69 17.23
CA ILE A 11 28.85 -4.78 16.45
C ILE A 11 27.52 -5.45 16.10
N ASN A 12 27.53 -6.72 15.69
CA ASN A 12 26.33 -7.47 15.36
C ASN A 12 25.49 -7.73 16.62
N GLU A 13 26.12 -8.14 17.72
CA GLU A 13 25.44 -8.32 19.01
C GLU A 13 24.78 -7.02 19.48
N THR A 14 25.48 -5.90 19.39
CA THR A 14 24.93 -4.58 19.74
C THR A 14 23.74 -4.20 18.87
N LYS A 15 23.80 -4.46 17.55
CA LYS A 15 22.68 -4.21 16.63
C LYS A 15 21.46 -5.06 17.00
N GLU A 16 21.65 -6.33 17.32
CA GLU A 16 20.58 -7.24 17.72
C GLU A 16 19.94 -6.81 19.06
N MET A 17 20.77 -6.46 20.04
CA MET A 17 20.31 -5.92 21.33
C MET A 17 19.51 -4.64 21.14
N PHE A 18 20.00 -3.70 20.34
CA PHE A 18 19.30 -2.45 20.03
C PHE A 18 17.97 -2.71 19.32
N HIS A 19 17.96 -3.60 18.32
CA HIS A 19 16.74 -3.99 17.62
C HIS A 19 15.69 -4.60 18.57
N SER A 20 16.13 -5.47 19.49
CA SER A 20 15.26 -6.09 20.49
C SER A 20 14.66 -5.06 21.45
N ILE A 21 15.48 -4.12 21.95
CA ILE A 21 15.02 -3.03 22.82
C ILE A 21 14.04 -2.13 22.06
N HIS A 22 14.35 -1.76 20.82
CA HIS A 22 13.49 -0.92 20.00
C HIS A 22 12.12 -1.57 19.76
N LYS A 23 12.13 -2.84 19.33
CA LYS A 23 10.90 -3.65 19.17
C LYS A 23 10.08 -3.68 20.45
N LYS A 24 10.72 -3.95 21.59
CA LYS A 24 10.04 -4.02 22.90
C LYS A 24 9.45 -2.67 23.31
N SER A 25 10.16 -1.56 23.08
CA SER A 25 9.68 -0.22 23.40
C SER A 25 8.45 0.17 22.58
N ILE A 26 8.49 -0.01 21.26
CA ILE A 26 7.35 0.30 20.37
C ILE A 26 6.13 -0.54 20.74
N ARG A 27 6.32 -1.84 20.97
CA ARG A 27 5.22 -2.74 21.34
C ARG A 27 4.63 -2.41 22.71
N ASN A 28 5.46 -2.03 23.68
CA ASN A 28 4.97 -1.59 25.00
C ASN A 28 4.17 -0.29 24.91
N LEU A 29 4.61 0.67 24.10
CA LEU A 29 3.88 1.92 23.87
C LEU A 29 2.47 1.64 23.32
N ILE A 30 2.38 0.76 22.31
CA ILE A 30 1.11 0.38 21.67
C ILE A 30 0.22 -0.44 22.62
N LEU A 31 0.79 -1.42 23.33
CA LEU A 31 0.00 -2.35 24.14
C LEU A 31 -0.44 -1.74 25.48
N ASN A 32 0.45 -1.00 26.16
CA ASN A 32 0.24 -0.48 27.51
C ASN A 32 -0.36 0.93 27.49
N GLU A 33 0.23 1.83 26.70
CA GLU A 33 -0.15 3.25 26.68
C GLU A 33 -1.22 3.56 25.63
N LYS A 34 -1.51 2.61 24.73
CA LYS A 34 -2.45 2.77 23.60
C LYS A 34 -2.07 3.94 22.68
N LYS A 35 -0.77 4.22 22.58
CA LYS A 35 -0.20 5.27 21.73
C LYS A 35 0.68 4.68 20.65
N ARG A 36 0.83 5.42 19.55
CA ARG A 36 1.67 5.07 18.40
C ARG A 36 2.91 5.94 18.35
N SER A 37 3.88 5.55 17.51
CA SER A 37 5.17 6.26 17.35
C SER A 37 5.01 7.72 16.96
N ASP A 38 4.00 8.02 16.18
CA ASP A 38 3.65 9.34 15.66
C ASP A 38 2.58 10.07 16.52
N GLY A 39 2.16 9.47 17.63
CA GLY A 39 1.21 10.05 18.57
C GLY A 39 -0.28 9.81 18.25
N ARG A 40 -0.61 9.12 17.15
CA ARG A 40 -1.99 8.77 16.78
C ARG A 40 -2.64 7.79 17.75
N ASP A 41 -3.97 7.81 17.75
CA ASP A 41 -4.78 6.73 18.30
C ASP A 41 -4.74 5.47 17.40
N LEU A 42 -5.12 4.32 17.97
CA LEU A 42 -5.05 3.02 17.28
C LEU A 42 -5.97 2.89 16.06
N ASN A 43 -7.00 3.72 15.97
CA ASN A 43 -8.00 3.73 14.89
C ASN A 43 -7.86 4.94 13.95
N GLU A 44 -6.86 5.79 14.14
CA GLU A 44 -6.72 7.04 13.41
C GLU A 44 -5.92 6.85 12.11
N ILE A 45 -6.42 7.45 11.01
CA ILE A 45 -5.75 7.50 9.71
C ILE A 45 -4.82 8.72 9.68
N ARG A 46 -3.66 8.62 9.02
CA ARG A 46 -2.80 9.78 8.80
C ARG A 46 -3.50 10.85 7.96
N PRO A 47 -3.06 12.12 8.04
CA PRO A 47 -3.58 13.18 7.19
C PRO A 47 -3.57 12.79 5.71
N LEU A 48 -4.67 13.10 5.01
CA LEU A 48 -4.88 12.84 3.59
C LEU A 48 -4.78 14.16 2.81
N SER A 49 -4.04 14.14 1.70
CA SER A 49 -4.00 15.22 0.70
C SER A 49 -4.18 14.61 -0.68
N ILE A 50 -5.03 15.24 -1.50
CA ILE A 50 -5.42 14.75 -2.82
C ILE A 50 -5.37 15.92 -3.80
N GLU A 51 -4.65 15.73 -4.90
CA GLU A 51 -4.64 16.65 -6.05
C GLU A 51 -4.82 15.85 -7.34
N VAL A 52 -5.60 16.37 -8.29
CA VAL A 52 -5.87 15.74 -9.60
C VAL A 52 -5.50 16.68 -10.74
N GLY A 53 -5.20 16.16 -11.92
CA GLY A 53 -4.85 16.98 -13.09
C GLY A 53 -3.52 17.73 -12.95
N ILE A 54 -2.61 17.23 -12.11
CA ILE A 54 -1.35 17.92 -11.78
C ILE A 54 -0.31 17.89 -12.91
N LEU A 55 -0.39 16.90 -13.81
CA LEU A 55 0.51 16.79 -14.95
C LEU A 55 -0.18 17.30 -16.22
N PRO A 56 0.43 18.25 -16.95
CA PRO A 56 -0.27 19.00 -18.00
C PRO A 56 -0.56 18.22 -19.29
N ARG A 57 0.03 17.04 -19.49
CA ARG A 57 -0.04 16.29 -20.77
C ARG A 57 -0.47 14.84 -20.63
N THR A 58 -0.60 14.32 -19.41
CA THR A 58 -1.12 12.97 -19.19
C THR A 58 -2.61 12.95 -19.51
N HIS A 59 -3.16 11.79 -19.88
CA HIS A 59 -4.61 11.67 -20.05
C HIS A 59 -5.34 11.88 -18.72
N GLY A 60 -4.77 11.36 -17.63
CA GLY A 60 -5.16 11.75 -16.27
C GLY A 60 -4.01 11.58 -15.28
N SER A 61 -4.04 12.32 -14.18
CA SER A 61 -3.03 12.26 -13.13
C SER A 61 -3.62 12.58 -11.76
N ALA A 62 -3.04 11.99 -10.72
CA ALA A 62 -3.39 12.30 -9.34
C ALA A 62 -2.17 12.16 -8.42
N LEU A 63 -2.04 13.08 -7.47
CA LEU A 63 -1.15 12.98 -6.32
C LEU A 63 -1.98 12.60 -5.10
N PHE A 64 -1.77 11.39 -4.60
CA PHE A 64 -2.39 10.93 -3.36
C PHE A 64 -1.33 10.83 -2.26
N THR A 65 -1.53 11.56 -1.17
CA THR A 65 -0.63 11.56 -0.01
C THR A 65 -1.39 11.16 1.24
N ARG A 66 -0.85 10.18 1.98
CA ARG A 66 -1.35 9.74 3.29
C ARG A 66 -0.18 9.70 4.27
N GLY A 67 -0.08 10.73 5.13
CA GLY A 67 1.13 10.98 5.91
C GLY A 67 2.37 11.05 4.99
N GLU A 68 3.40 10.28 5.31
CA GLU A 68 4.65 10.19 4.54
C GLU A 68 4.63 9.07 3.46
N THR A 69 3.45 8.72 2.97
CA THR A 69 3.29 7.86 1.79
C THR A 69 2.64 8.65 0.68
N GLN A 70 3.39 8.88 -0.41
CA GLN A 70 2.97 9.69 -1.53
C GLN A 70 3.04 8.89 -2.83
N CYS A 71 1.93 8.89 -3.57
CA CYS A 71 1.77 8.20 -4.83
C CYS A 71 1.39 9.21 -5.92
N LEU A 72 2.25 9.37 -6.91
CA LEU A 72 1.93 10.03 -8.17
C LEU A 72 1.42 8.98 -9.16
N ALA A 73 0.11 8.95 -9.39
CA ALA A 73 -0.50 8.06 -10.36
C ALA A 73 -0.77 8.81 -11.67
N THR A 74 -0.49 8.14 -12.79
CA THR A 74 -0.75 8.65 -14.13
C THR A 74 -1.49 7.62 -14.96
N VAL A 75 -2.43 8.07 -15.76
CA VAL A 75 -3.21 7.26 -16.69
C VAL A 75 -2.85 7.62 -18.11
N THR A 76 -2.63 6.58 -18.91
CA THR A 76 -2.54 6.66 -20.36
C THR A 76 -3.61 5.78 -20.98
N LEU A 77 -4.41 6.38 -21.86
CA LEU A 77 -5.38 5.69 -22.70
C LEU A 77 -4.74 5.40 -24.07
N GLY A 78 -4.95 4.18 -24.56
CA GLY A 78 -4.45 3.71 -25.84
C GLY A 78 -5.54 3.01 -26.65
N THR A 79 -5.24 2.72 -27.90
CA THR A 79 -6.13 1.95 -28.78
C THR A 79 -6.05 0.46 -28.48
N PHE A 80 -6.80 -0.38 -29.19
CA PHE A 80 -6.70 -1.83 -29.09
C PHE A 80 -5.31 -2.37 -29.49
N GLU A 81 -4.52 -1.61 -30.27
CA GLU A 81 -3.16 -2.03 -30.65
C GLU A 81 -2.16 -1.91 -29.48
N ASP A 82 -2.48 -1.09 -28.47
CA ASP A 82 -1.64 -0.85 -27.29
C ASP A 82 -1.83 -1.90 -26.18
N VAL A 83 -2.71 -2.89 -26.39
CA VAL A 83 -2.95 -3.99 -25.46
C VAL A 83 -1.66 -4.77 -25.21
N GLN A 84 -1.43 -5.17 -23.96
CA GLN A 84 -0.30 -6.04 -23.65
C GLN A 84 -0.61 -7.46 -24.11
N ARG A 85 0.11 -7.94 -25.12
CA ARG A 85 0.12 -9.35 -25.53
C ARG A 85 0.99 -10.16 -24.59
N LEU A 86 0.46 -11.28 -24.12
CA LEU A 86 1.08 -12.19 -23.17
C LEU A 86 1.31 -13.53 -23.85
N ASP A 87 2.58 -13.94 -23.96
CA ASP A 87 2.96 -15.28 -24.39
C ASP A 87 3.48 -16.05 -23.16
N GLY A 88 2.54 -16.69 -22.46
CA GLY A 88 2.80 -17.44 -21.24
C GLY A 88 1.86 -18.63 -21.12
N LEU A 89 2.00 -19.40 -20.05
CA LEU A 89 1.18 -20.60 -19.81
C LEU A 89 -0.26 -20.30 -19.37
N GLY A 90 -0.62 -19.03 -19.20
CA GLY A 90 -1.95 -18.61 -18.75
C GLY A 90 -2.97 -18.58 -19.89
N GLU A 91 -4.25 -18.59 -19.53
CA GLU A 91 -5.36 -18.55 -20.50
C GLU A 91 -5.51 -17.19 -21.20
N LYS A 92 -5.01 -16.12 -20.58
CA LYS A 92 -5.11 -14.76 -21.13
C LYS A 92 -3.94 -14.48 -22.07
N SER A 93 -4.25 -14.31 -23.35
CA SER A 93 -3.30 -13.86 -24.37
C SER A 93 -3.13 -12.34 -24.40
N GLU A 94 -4.07 -11.59 -23.84
CA GLU A 94 -4.10 -10.13 -23.92
C GLU A 94 -4.57 -9.48 -22.62
N LYS A 95 -4.09 -8.26 -22.36
CA LYS A 95 -4.39 -7.50 -21.15
C LYS A 95 -4.65 -6.03 -21.47
N ARG A 96 -5.94 -5.66 -21.43
CA ARG A 96 -6.46 -4.30 -21.68
C ARG A 96 -6.19 -3.32 -20.54
N PHE A 97 -6.23 -3.78 -19.30
CA PHE A 97 -5.95 -2.97 -18.11
C PHE A 97 -4.61 -3.36 -17.51
N MET A 98 -3.67 -2.42 -17.48
CA MET A 98 -2.32 -2.61 -16.96
C MET A 98 -2.05 -1.64 -15.81
N LEU A 99 -1.40 -2.12 -14.77
CA LEU A 99 -0.85 -1.26 -13.72
C LEU A 99 0.63 -1.55 -13.52
N HIS A 100 1.45 -0.50 -13.64
CA HIS A 100 2.87 -0.52 -13.30
C HIS A 100 3.10 0.29 -12.03
N TYR A 101 3.89 -0.28 -11.13
CA TYR A 101 4.24 0.31 -9.85
C TYR A 101 5.76 0.45 -9.80
N ASN A 102 6.22 1.68 -9.52
CA ASN A 102 7.64 2.01 -9.40
C ASN A 102 7.95 2.47 -7.98
N PHE A 103 9.05 1.96 -7.42
CA PHE A 103 9.53 2.32 -6.10
C PHE A 103 10.97 2.85 -6.18
N PRO A 104 11.16 4.12 -6.58
CA PRO A 104 12.48 4.69 -6.71
C PRO A 104 13.19 4.76 -5.35
N PRO A 105 14.53 4.62 -5.28
CA PRO A 105 15.27 4.60 -4.01
C PRO A 105 15.09 5.87 -3.16
N PHE A 106 14.90 7.02 -3.82
CA PHE A 106 14.68 8.28 -3.11
C PHE A 106 13.37 8.30 -2.30
N SER A 107 12.42 7.41 -2.59
CA SER A 107 11.13 7.34 -1.86
C SER A 107 11.28 6.97 -0.38
N VAL A 108 12.42 6.36 -0.03
CA VAL A 108 12.83 6.05 1.35
C VAL A 108 14.09 6.82 1.76
N GLY A 109 14.48 7.83 0.99
CA GLY A 109 15.67 8.65 1.25
C GLY A 109 17.01 7.95 0.96
N GLU A 110 17.00 6.84 0.21
CA GLU A 110 18.21 6.07 -0.11
C GLU A 110 18.76 6.38 -1.52
N VAL A 111 20.03 6.02 -1.74
CA VAL A 111 20.69 6.08 -3.05
C VAL A 111 20.98 4.66 -3.53
N ALA A 112 20.38 4.26 -4.65
CA ALA A 112 20.65 2.97 -5.29
C ALA A 112 20.51 3.06 -6.81
N PHE A 113 20.98 2.03 -7.51
CA PHE A 113 20.84 1.93 -8.96
C PHE A 113 19.38 1.75 -9.37
N LEU A 114 18.92 2.53 -10.35
CA LEU A 114 17.65 2.29 -11.02
C LEU A 114 17.80 1.07 -11.96
N ARG A 115 17.16 -0.04 -11.58
CA ARG A 115 17.08 -1.27 -12.38
C ARG A 115 15.63 -1.49 -12.82
N GLY A 116 15.39 -2.55 -13.59
CA GLY A 116 14.02 -2.98 -13.87
C GLY A 116 13.28 -3.40 -12.59
N ALA A 117 11.96 -3.46 -12.67
CA ALA A 117 11.09 -3.73 -11.52
C ALA A 117 11.45 -5.05 -10.81
N GLY A 118 11.67 -4.97 -9.50
CA GLY A 118 11.87 -6.12 -8.62
C GLY A 118 10.58 -6.86 -8.30
N ARG A 119 10.70 -8.03 -7.65
CA ARG A 119 9.53 -8.87 -7.31
C ARG A 119 8.49 -8.15 -6.43
N ARG A 120 8.93 -7.29 -5.50
CA ARG A 120 8.02 -6.53 -4.63
C ARG A 120 7.22 -5.49 -5.41
N GLU A 121 7.86 -4.78 -6.34
CA GLU A 121 7.19 -3.81 -7.20
C GLU A 121 6.12 -4.48 -8.08
N ILE A 122 6.46 -5.62 -8.69
CA ILE A 122 5.50 -6.44 -9.44
C ILE A 122 4.35 -6.93 -8.54
N GLY A 123 4.66 -7.38 -7.31
CA GLY A 123 3.65 -7.84 -6.35
C GLY A 123 2.69 -6.75 -5.91
N HIS A 124 3.20 -5.56 -5.57
CA HIS A 124 2.40 -4.39 -5.21
C HIS A 124 1.55 -3.91 -6.40
N GLY A 125 2.14 -3.83 -7.59
CA GLY A 125 1.43 -3.49 -8.82
C GLY A 125 0.29 -4.47 -9.10
N ALA A 126 0.54 -5.78 -8.99
CA ALA A 126 -0.49 -6.80 -9.19
C ALA A 126 -1.61 -6.75 -8.14
N LEU A 127 -1.30 -6.44 -6.87
CA LEU A 127 -2.32 -6.25 -5.84
C LEU A 127 -3.20 -5.04 -6.15
N ALA A 128 -2.60 -3.90 -6.48
CA ALA A 128 -3.35 -2.70 -6.81
C ALA A 128 -4.18 -2.89 -8.10
N GLU A 129 -3.62 -3.55 -9.11
CA GLU A 129 -4.33 -3.88 -10.35
C GLU A 129 -5.58 -4.72 -10.08
N LYS A 130 -5.44 -5.82 -9.32
CA LYS A 130 -6.56 -6.67 -8.93
C LYS A 130 -7.60 -5.93 -8.09
N SER A 131 -7.15 -4.97 -7.28
CA SER A 131 -8.04 -4.14 -6.45
C SER A 131 -8.92 -3.22 -7.31
N ILE A 132 -8.35 -2.62 -8.35
CA ILE A 132 -9.03 -1.65 -9.22
C ILE A 132 -9.83 -2.36 -10.32
N LEU A 133 -9.40 -3.52 -10.80
CA LEU A 133 -10.00 -4.23 -11.94
C LEU A 133 -11.55 -4.33 -11.89
N PRO A 134 -12.21 -4.64 -10.76
CA PRO A 134 -13.68 -4.67 -10.69
C PRO A 134 -14.36 -3.31 -10.90
N SER A 135 -13.61 -2.22 -10.84
CA SER A 135 -14.06 -0.85 -11.10
C SER A 135 -13.79 -0.40 -12.54
N ILE A 136 -13.11 -1.22 -13.36
CA ILE A 136 -12.83 -0.88 -14.75
C ILE A 136 -14.07 -1.21 -15.60
N PRO A 137 -14.57 -0.27 -16.42
CA PRO A 137 -15.70 -0.53 -17.30
C PRO A 137 -15.39 -1.61 -18.32
N ASP A 138 -16.44 -2.30 -18.76
CA ASP A 138 -16.37 -3.29 -19.83
C ASP A 138 -15.90 -2.65 -21.13
N GLU A 139 -15.37 -3.47 -22.04
CA GLU A 139 -14.79 -3.00 -23.31
C GLU A 139 -15.85 -2.35 -24.22
N GLU A 140 -17.09 -2.82 -24.18
CA GLU A 140 -18.21 -2.27 -24.95
C GLU A 140 -18.53 -0.82 -24.54
N ASP A 141 -18.43 -0.50 -23.24
CA ASP A 141 -18.72 0.82 -22.70
C ASP A 141 -17.51 1.77 -22.79
N PHE A 142 -16.29 1.22 -22.77
CA PHE A 142 -15.06 2.01 -22.83
C PHE A 142 -13.96 1.26 -23.62
N PRO A 143 -13.95 1.38 -24.97
CA PRO A 143 -13.11 0.58 -25.86
C PRO A 143 -11.67 1.11 -25.96
N TYR A 144 -11.04 1.38 -24.82
CA TYR A 144 -9.66 1.84 -24.71
C TYR A 144 -8.83 0.86 -23.89
N THR A 145 -7.56 0.74 -24.27
CA THR A 145 -6.52 0.16 -23.42
C THR A 145 -6.16 1.17 -22.34
N ILE A 146 -6.04 0.71 -21.10
CA ILE A 146 -5.79 1.55 -19.93
C ILE A 146 -4.47 1.12 -19.30
N ARG A 147 -3.54 2.08 -19.17
CA ARG A 147 -2.30 1.89 -18.43
C ARG A 147 -2.22 2.89 -17.28
N ILE A 148 -2.15 2.39 -16.06
CA ILE A 148 -1.76 3.16 -14.88
C ILE A 148 -0.25 3.00 -14.67
N VAL A 149 0.44 4.09 -14.39
CA VAL A 149 1.78 4.09 -13.81
C VAL A 149 1.70 4.80 -12.46
N SER A 150 2.15 4.13 -11.42
CA SER A 150 2.19 4.63 -10.05
C SER A 150 3.63 4.80 -9.61
N ASP A 151 4.06 6.05 -9.48
CA ASP A 151 5.38 6.42 -8.98
C ASP A 151 5.28 6.79 -7.49
N ILE A 152 5.91 5.98 -6.64
CA ILE A 152 5.95 6.25 -5.21
C ILE A 152 7.04 7.29 -4.93
N LEU A 153 6.64 8.47 -4.47
CA LEU A 153 7.54 9.59 -4.24
C LEU A 153 8.05 9.63 -2.80
N GLU A 154 7.25 9.14 -1.85
CA GLU A 154 7.56 8.98 -0.43
C GLU A 154 6.90 7.69 0.08
N SER A 155 7.55 6.97 1.01
CA SER A 155 7.00 5.72 1.53
C SER A 155 7.33 5.48 3.00
N ASN A 156 6.33 5.66 3.86
CA ASN A 156 6.35 5.21 5.25
C ASN A 156 5.08 4.42 5.64
N GLY A 157 4.49 3.68 4.70
CA GLY A 157 3.37 2.78 5.01
C GLY A 157 2.45 2.53 3.83
N SER A 158 2.33 1.26 3.44
CA SER A 158 1.40 0.74 2.43
C SER A 158 1.21 1.61 1.18
N SER A 159 2.32 1.86 0.48
CA SER A 159 2.34 2.50 -0.84
C SER A 159 1.51 1.76 -1.89
N SER A 160 1.29 0.45 -1.74
CA SER A 160 0.37 -0.31 -2.61
C SER A 160 -1.09 0.11 -2.43
N MET A 161 -1.52 0.48 -1.23
CA MET A 161 -2.88 1.00 -0.99
C MET A 161 -3.00 2.47 -1.42
N ALA A 162 -1.93 3.26 -1.29
CA ALA A 162 -1.87 4.59 -1.90
C ALA A 162 -1.98 4.52 -3.44
N THR A 163 -1.38 3.50 -4.05
CA THR A 163 -1.50 3.22 -5.50
C THR A 163 -2.95 2.93 -5.91
N VAL A 164 -3.72 2.22 -5.08
CA VAL A 164 -5.15 1.99 -5.35
C VAL A 164 -5.90 3.31 -5.39
N CYS A 165 -5.73 4.16 -4.36
CA CYS A 165 -6.41 5.45 -4.28
C CYS A 165 -5.99 6.40 -5.41
N GLY A 166 -4.69 6.62 -5.62
CA GLY A 166 -4.17 7.47 -6.69
C GLY A 166 -4.52 6.94 -8.08
N GLY A 167 -4.48 5.63 -8.29
CA GLY A 167 -4.88 4.98 -9.54
C GLY A 167 -6.34 5.26 -9.88
N VAL A 168 -7.26 5.13 -8.92
CA VAL A 168 -8.69 5.42 -9.13
C VAL A 168 -8.93 6.91 -9.41
N LEU A 169 -8.29 7.80 -8.65
CA LEU A 169 -8.40 9.25 -8.87
C LEU A 169 -7.87 9.67 -10.25
N SER A 170 -6.73 9.13 -10.68
CA SER A 170 -6.18 9.40 -12.02
C SER A 170 -7.03 8.83 -13.15
N LEU A 171 -7.75 7.71 -12.93
CA LEU A 171 -8.73 7.18 -13.89
C LEU A 171 -9.94 8.12 -14.03
N MET A 172 -10.43 8.66 -12.92
CA MET A 172 -11.53 9.64 -12.92
C MET A 172 -11.12 10.93 -13.63
N ASP A 173 -9.92 11.45 -13.35
CA ASP A 173 -9.33 12.61 -14.04
C ASP A 173 -9.18 12.37 -15.55
N ALA A 174 -8.83 11.14 -15.95
CA ALA A 174 -8.77 10.73 -17.36
C ALA A 174 -10.13 10.56 -18.05
N GLY A 175 -11.24 10.74 -17.32
CA GLY A 175 -12.60 10.58 -17.85
C GLY A 175 -13.04 9.13 -18.04
N VAL A 176 -12.39 8.16 -17.39
CA VAL A 176 -12.81 6.75 -17.43
C VAL A 176 -14.11 6.60 -16.63
N PRO A 177 -15.20 6.07 -17.21
CA PRO A 177 -16.50 5.95 -16.54
C PRO A 177 -16.50 4.76 -15.57
N LEU A 178 -15.97 4.96 -14.36
CA LEU A 178 -15.91 3.90 -13.34
C LEU A 178 -17.31 3.62 -12.74
N PRO A 179 -17.86 2.39 -12.84
CA PRO A 179 -19.15 2.03 -12.21
C PRO A 179 -19.12 2.08 -10.68
N THR A 180 -17.94 2.03 -10.08
CA THR A 180 -17.73 2.13 -8.62
C THR A 180 -16.33 2.64 -8.32
N ILE A 181 -16.14 3.27 -7.16
CA ILE A 181 -14.86 3.81 -6.71
C ILE A 181 -14.26 2.84 -5.68
N THR A 182 -12.95 2.57 -5.81
CA THR A 182 -12.20 1.68 -4.90
C THR A 182 -11.16 2.48 -4.12
N ALA A 183 -11.05 2.24 -2.82
CA ALA A 183 -9.97 2.74 -1.98
C ALA A 183 -9.29 1.60 -1.21
N GLY A 184 -8.08 1.85 -0.71
CA GLY A 184 -7.27 0.88 0.02
C GLY A 184 -6.80 1.38 1.38
N ILE A 185 -6.72 0.46 2.35
CA ILE A 185 -6.18 0.70 3.69
C ILE A 185 -5.30 -0.48 4.15
N ALA A 186 -4.37 -0.21 5.06
CA ALA A 186 -3.56 -1.24 5.72
C ALA A 186 -3.83 -1.24 7.22
N ILE A 187 -3.99 -2.44 7.78
CA ILE A 187 -4.29 -2.70 9.18
C ILE A 187 -3.18 -3.56 9.76
N GLY A 188 -2.71 -3.18 10.96
CA GLY A 188 -1.70 -3.93 11.70
C GLY A 188 -2.27 -4.67 12.90
N LEU A 189 -1.48 -5.62 13.41
CA LEU A 189 -1.69 -6.22 14.72
C LEU A 189 -0.38 -6.18 15.50
N VAL A 190 -0.47 -5.81 16.78
CA VAL A 190 0.57 -6.08 17.77
C VAL A 190 -0.04 -6.98 18.84
N LYS A 191 0.58 -8.12 19.12
CA LYS A 191 0.11 -9.14 20.07
C LYS A 191 1.24 -9.69 20.92
N GLU A 192 1.09 -9.60 22.24
CA GLU A 192 2.01 -10.18 23.22
C GLU A 192 1.22 -10.92 24.30
N ASP A 193 1.48 -12.22 24.45
CA ASP A 193 0.72 -13.12 25.31
C ASP A 193 -0.79 -13.00 25.07
N ASN A 194 -1.56 -12.58 26.08
CA ASN A 194 -3.01 -12.39 26.00
C ASN A 194 -3.44 -10.97 25.60
N ARG A 195 -2.49 -10.06 25.36
CA ARG A 195 -2.77 -8.66 25.02
C ARG A 195 -2.58 -8.44 23.53
N TYR A 196 -3.44 -7.62 22.93
CA TYR A 196 -3.26 -7.22 21.55
C TYR A 196 -3.79 -5.80 21.29
N ALA A 197 -3.40 -5.23 20.15
CA ALA A 197 -3.89 -3.99 19.60
C ALA A 197 -3.96 -4.12 18.08
N VAL A 198 -5.14 -3.83 17.51
CA VAL A 198 -5.31 -3.66 16.06
C VAL A 198 -5.02 -2.20 15.72
N LEU A 199 -4.28 -1.95 14.65
CA LEU A 199 -3.80 -0.62 14.25
C LEU A 199 -4.36 -0.25 12.89
N THR A 200 -4.85 0.98 12.74
CA THR A 200 -5.38 1.50 11.47
C THR A 200 -4.36 2.37 10.77
N ASP A 201 -4.21 2.17 9.46
CA ASP A 201 -3.25 2.91 8.63
C ASP A 201 -1.82 2.85 9.18
N ILE A 202 -1.25 1.64 9.16
CA ILE A 202 0.06 1.39 9.76
C ILE A 202 1.22 2.11 9.06
N GLU A 203 2.19 2.50 9.87
CA GLU A 203 3.49 3.00 9.43
C GLU A 203 4.48 1.86 9.17
N GLY A 204 5.61 2.18 8.52
CA GLY A 204 6.67 1.20 8.26
C GLY A 204 7.20 0.53 9.53
N LEU A 205 7.34 1.29 10.62
CA LEU A 205 7.77 0.75 11.92
C LEU A 205 6.77 -0.23 12.53
N GLU A 206 5.47 0.04 12.35
CA GLU A 206 4.39 -0.77 12.90
C GLU A 206 4.18 -2.06 12.11
N ASP A 207 4.38 -2.04 10.79
CA ASP A 207 4.54 -3.27 10.02
C ASP A 207 5.78 -4.03 10.53
N HIS A 208 6.95 -3.39 10.55
CA HIS A 208 8.22 -4.03 10.88
C HIS A 208 8.20 -4.74 12.24
N PHE A 209 7.66 -4.11 13.28
CA PHE A 209 7.56 -4.66 14.64
C PHE A 209 6.21 -5.31 14.97
N GLY A 210 5.25 -5.28 14.05
CA GLY A 210 3.94 -5.91 14.17
C GLY A 210 3.96 -7.42 13.93
N ASP A 211 2.80 -8.03 14.13
CA ASP A 211 2.55 -9.46 14.04
C ASP A 211 1.65 -9.83 12.84
N MET A 212 0.97 -8.83 12.26
CA MET A 212 0.14 -8.96 11.04
C MET A 212 0.19 -7.66 10.25
N ASP A 213 0.26 -7.80 8.92
CA ASP A 213 -0.04 -6.76 7.93
C ASP A 213 -1.23 -7.21 7.07
N LEU A 214 -2.36 -6.55 7.22
CA LEU A 214 -3.62 -6.82 6.53
C LEU A 214 -3.97 -5.63 5.62
N LYS A 215 -3.81 -5.80 4.31
CA LYS A 215 -4.21 -4.81 3.30
C LYS A 215 -5.58 -5.17 2.75
N VAL A 216 -6.48 -4.19 2.74
CA VAL A 216 -7.85 -4.37 2.24
C VAL A 216 -8.17 -3.23 1.29
N ALA A 217 -8.55 -3.58 0.08
CA ALA A 217 -9.08 -2.65 -0.91
C ALA A 217 -10.55 -2.99 -1.22
N GLY A 218 -11.32 -1.98 -1.58
CA GLY A 218 -12.72 -2.17 -1.94
C GLY A 218 -13.49 -0.89 -2.12
N THR A 219 -14.78 -1.08 -2.38
CA THR A 219 -15.76 -0.03 -2.61
C THR A 219 -16.62 0.16 -1.35
N GLU A 220 -17.60 1.05 -1.42
CA GLU A 220 -18.64 1.16 -0.39
C GLU A 220 -19.44 -0.15 -0.21
N LYS A 221 -19.58 -0.92 -1.29
CA LYS A 221 -20.42 -2.13 -1.33
C LYS A 221 -19.69 -3.40 -0.89
N GLY A 222 -18.36 -3.43 -0.97
CA GLY A 222 -17.63 -4.66 -0.73
C GLY A 222 -16.14 -4.56 -0.93
N VAL A 223 -15.47 -5.68 -0.68
CA VAL A 223 -14.02 -5.84 -0.83
C VAL A 223 -13.70 -6.27 -2.27
N THR A 224 -12.69 -5.66 -2.88
CA THR A 224 -12.18 -6.06 -4.21
C THR A 224 -10.90 -6.89 -4.10
N ALA A 225 -10.06 -6.62 -3.10
CA ALA A 225 -8.86 -7.41 -2.83
C ALA A 225 -8.49 -7.41 -1.34
N ILE A 226 -7.88 -8.52 -0.90
CA ILE A 226 -7.26 -8.68 0.42
C ILE A 226 -5.87 -9.28 0.22
N GLN A 227 -4.90 -8.76 0.97
CA GLN A 227 -3.62 -9.40 1.21
C GLN A 227 -3.39 -9.43 2.72
N MET A 228 -2.94 -10.57 3.24
CA MET A 228 -2.61 -10.71 4.65
C MET A 228 -1.29 -11.46 4.80
N ASP A 229 -0.35 -10.86 5.50
CA ASP A 229 0.91 -11.46 5.91
C ASP A 229 0.96 -11.57 7.44
N LEU A 230 1.17 -12.79 7.95
CA LEU A 230 1.29 -13.06 9.38
C LEU A 230 2.75 -13.33 9.73
N LYS A 231 3.26 -12.66 10.76
CA LYS A 231 4.59 -12.89 11.36
C LYS A 231 4.52 -13.79 12.59
N VAL A 232 3.30 -14.23 12.95
CA VAL A 232 3.00 -15.19 14.01
C VAL A 232 2.32 -16.43 13.43
N PRO A 233 2.38 -17.60 14.11
CA PRO A 233 1.83 -18.85 13.57
C PRO A 233 0.33 -18.81 13.29
N SER A 234 -0.43 -18.08 14.12
CA SER A 234 -1.88 -17.96 13.98
C SER A 234 -2.42 -16.75 14.75
N ILE A 235 -3.64 -16.34 14.38
CA ILE A 235 -4.46 -15.36 15.11
C ILE A 235 -5.87 -15.92 15.29
N PRO A 236 -6.57 -15.59 16.39
CA PRO A 236 -8.00 -15.88 16.54
C PRO A 236 -8.83 -15.23 15.43
N VAL A 237 -9.91 -15.90 15.01
CA VAL A 237 -10.82 -15.42 13.97
C VAL A 237 -11.48 -14.09 14.37
N GLU A 238 -11.68 -13.89 15.68
CA GLU A 238 -12.24 -12.68 16.26
C GLU A 238 -11.35 -11.46 16.00
N ILE A 239 -10.02 -11.63 16.08
CA ILE A 239 -9.04 -10.56 15.80
C ILE A 239 -9.05 -10.23 14.30
N LEU A 240 -9.12 -11.25 13.44
CA LEU A 240 -9.24 -11.03 11.99
C LEU A 240 -10.54 -10.28 11.65
N LYS A 241 -11.66 -10.67 12.28
CA LYS A 241 -12.95 -10.00 12.11
C LYS A 241 -12.89 -8.55 12.55
N GLU A 242 -12.27 -8.26 13.70
CA GLU A 242 -12.03 -6.88 14.13
C GLU A 242 -11.19 -6.11 13.12
N GLY A 243 -10.09 -6.69 12.63
CA GLY A 243 -9.24 -6.09 11.60
C GLY A 243 -9.99 -5.74 10.33
N LEU A 244 -10.85 -6.64 9.84
CA LEU A 244 -11.69 -6.41 8.65
C LEU A 244 -12.74 -5.31 8.86
N LEU A 245 -13.33 -5.23 10.06
CA LEU A 245 -14.29 -4.17 10.39
C LEU A 245 -13.60 -2.81 10.47
N ARG A 246 -12.43 -2.72 11.12
CA ARG A 246 -11.63 -1.50 11.13
C ARG A 246 -11.19 -1.09 9.72
N ALA A 247 -10.77 -2.07 8.92
CA ALA A 247 -10.43 -1.82 7.52
C ALA A 247 -11.61 -1.24 6.73
N ARG A 248 -12.82 -1.77 6.92
CA ARG A 248 -14.02 -1.24 6.28
C ARG A 248 -14.25 0.22 6.70
N ASP A 249 -14.26 0.50 7.99
CA ASP A 249 -14.59 1.84 8.50
C ASP A 249 -13.57 2.87 8.02
N ALA A 250 -12.27 2.55 8.09
CA ALA A 250 -11.21 3.41 7.60
C ALA A 250 -11.24 3.58 6.07
N ARG A 251 -11.58 2.53 5.32
CA ARG A 251 -11.73 2.61 3.86
C ARG A 251 -12.89 3.53 3.46
N LEU A 252 -14.00 3.49 4.19
CA LEU A 252 -15.14 4.38 3.95
C LEU A 252 -14.78 5.84 4.25
N GLU A 253 -13.96 6.08 5.28
CA GLU A 253 -13.42 7.42 5.55
C GLU A 253 -12.54 7.91 4.39
N VAL A 254 -11.63 7.07 3.87
CA VAL A 254 -10.79 7.41 2.71
C VAL A 254 -11.65 7.69 1.46
N LEU A 255 -12.71 6.90 1.21
CA LEU A 255 -13.63 7.10 0.08
C LEU A 255 -14.42 8.42 0.17
N SER A 256 -14.64 8.94 1.37
CA SER A 256 -15.40 10.18 1.59
C SER A 256 -14.62 11.47 1.30
N LYS A 257 -13.31 11.36 1.07
CA LYS A 257 -12.42 12.48 0.73
C LYS A 257 -12.36 12.69 -0.78
#